data_AF-A0A090QK41-F1
#
_entry.id   AF-A0A090QK41-F1
#
_cell.length_a   1.000
_cell.length_b   1.000
_cell.length_c   1.000
_cell.angle_alpha   90.00
_cell.angle_beta   90.00
_cell.angle_gamma   90.00
#
_symmetry.space_group_name_H-M   'P 1'
#
loop_
_entity.id
_entity.type
_entity.pdbx_description
1 polymer ?
#
loop_
_entity_poly.entity_id
_entity_poly.type
_entity_poly.pdbx_seq_one_letter_code
_entity_poly.pdbx_strand_id
1 'polypeptide(L)'
;MIAQGLLIPAIIVLGLNIWTTNDNALYASGLGFSNVTGWSSKHLSMINGIIGTLCAVWLYNNFVGWLTFLSAAIPPIGGIIIADFLKNRHRYKDFANAEFKSVNWAAIIGVAIGVAAGHLLPGIVPVNAVLGGAISYLMLDPLLNRQTSTRATHA
;
A
#
# COMPACT_ATOMS: atom_id res chain seq x y z
N MET A 1 33.55 -13.17 -16.94
CA MET A 1 32.12 -13.39 -17.27
C MET A 1 31.90 -13.85 -18.72
N ILE A 2 32.29 -13.06 -19.72
CA ILE A 2 32.22 -13.49 -21.15
C ILE A 2 33.18 -14.66 -21.42
N ALA A 3 34.44 -14.55 -20.99
CA ALA A 3 35.45 -15.60 -21.14
C ALA A 3 35.24 -16.84 -20.21
N GLN A 4 34.30 -16.78 -19.27
CA GLN A 4 33.99 -17.87 -18.33
C GLN A 4 32.74 -18.69 -18.75
N GLY A 5 32.13 -18.37 -19.91
CA GLY A 5 30.87 -18.99 -20.34
C GLY A 5 29.63 -18.60 -19.51
N LEU A 6 29.78 -17.72 -18.52
CA LEU A 6 28.74 -17.34 -17.56
C LEU A 6 27.77 -16.27 -18.09
N LEU A 7 28.02 -15.70 -19.26
CA LEU A 7 27.17 -14.65 -19.84
C LEU A 7 25.73 -15.16 -20.08
N ILE A 8 25.57 -16.37 -20.63
CA ILE A 8 24.24 -16.94 -20.90
C ILE A 8 23.48 -17.20 -19.57
N PRO A 9 24.06 -17.91 -18.58
CA PRO A 9 23.43 -18.03 -17.26
C PRO A 9 23.08 -16.69 -16.60
N ALA A 10 23.96 -15.68 -16.70
CA ALA A 10 23.73 -14.37 -16.10
C ALA A 10 22.53 -13.64 -16.72
N ILE A 11 22.41 -13.68 -18.06
CA ILE A 11 21.25 -13.09 -18.77
C ILE A 11 19.96 -13.81 -18.37
N ILE A 12 19.98 -15.14 -18.28
CA ILE A 12 18.82 -15.93 -17.86
C ILE A 12 18.41 -15.57 -16.43
N VAL A 13 19.36 -15.55 -15.49
CA VAL A 13 19.08 -15.22 -14.08
C VAL A 13 18.54 -13.80 -13.93
N LEU A 14 19.14 -12.83 -14.64
CA LEU A 14 18.65 -11.45 -14.63
C LEU A 14 17.23 -11.35 -15.20
N GLY A 15 16.97 -12.02 -16.33
CA GLY A 15 15.65 -12.06 -16.95
C GLY A 15 14.59 -12.69 -16.05
N LEU A 16 14.92 -13.82 -15.42
CA LEU A 16 14.01 -14.52 -14.49
C LEU A 16 13.72 -13.70 -13.23
N ASN A 17 14.71 -12.98 -12.70
CA ASN A 17 14.52 -12.12 -11.53
C ASN A 17 13.56 -10.95 -11.82
N ILE A 18 13.73 -10.30 -12.98
CA ILE A 18 12.86 -9.22 -13.43
C ILE A 18 11.45 -9.76 -13.73
N TRP A 19 11.36 -10.91 -14.41
CA TRP A 19 10.09 -11.55 -14.73
C TRP A 19 9.26 -11.85 -13.49
N THR A 20 9.83 -12.59 -12.54
CA THR A 20 9.11 -13.06 -11.35
C THR A 20 8.66 -11.91 -10.45
N THR A 21 9.45 -10.84 -10.36
CA THR A 21 9.08 -9.65 -9.59
C THR A 21 7.95 -8.86 -10.27
N ASN A 22 8.00 -8.73 -11.61
CA ASN A 22 6.95 -8.04 -12.36
C ASN A 22 5.62 -8.83 -12.34
N ASP A 23 5.67 -10.16 -12.45
CA ASP A 23 4.49 -11.03 -12.35
C ASP A 23 3.78 -10.86 -10.99
N ASN A 24 4.54 -10.89 -9.89
CA ASN A 24 4.02 -10.64 -8.55
C ASN A 24 3.35 -9.25 -8.42
N ALA A 25 3.95 -8.21 -9.01
CA ALA A 25 3.40 -6.85 -8.98
C ALA A 25 2.09 -6.74 -9.78
N LEU A 26 2.02 -7.36 -10.96
CA LEU A 26 0.80 -7.41 -11.77
C LEU A 26 -0.31 -8.19 -11.08
N TYR A 27 0.01 -9.34 -10.50
CA TYR A 27 -0.94 -10.15 -9.76
C TYR A 27 -1.49 -9.41 -8.52
N ALA A 28 -0.61 -8.81 -7.70
CA ALA A 28 -1.00 -8.08 -6.50
C ALA A 28 -1.87 -6.85 -6.84
N SER A 29 -1.48 -6.08 -7.87
CA SER A 29 -2.29 -4.94 -8.32
C SER A 29 -3.64 -5.40 -8.89
N GLY A 30 -3.65 -6.46 -9.71
CA GLY A 30 -4.87 -7.04 -10.28
C GLY A 30 -5.86 -7.51 -9.23
N LEU A 31 -5.39 -8.20 -8.18
CA LEU A 31 -6.21 -8.56 -7.02
C LEU A 31 -6.72 -7.34 -6.27
N GLY A 32 -5.87 -6.33 -6.05
CA GLY A 32 -6.25 -5.08 -5.39
C GLY A 32 -7.41 -4.39 -6.12
N PHE A 33 -7.30 -4.23 -7.44
CA PHE A 33 -8.37 -3.64 -8.25
C PHE A 33 -9.59 -4.56 -8.35
N SER A 34 -9.41 -5.88 -8.40
CA SER A 34 -10.49 -6.86 -8.46
C SER A 34 -11.38 -6.80 -7.23
N ASN A 35 -10.78 -6.67 -6.05
CA ASN A 35 -11.51 -6.54 -4.78
C ASN A 35 -12.33 -5.23 -4.69
N VAL A 36 -11.89 -4.16 -5.36
CA VAL A 36 -12.59 -2.87 -5.35
C VAL A 36 -13.68 -2.80 -6.43
N THR A 37 -13.37 -3.27 -7.64
CA THR A 37 -14.24 -3.13 -8.83
C THR A 37 -15.16 -4.32 -9.05
N GLY A 38 -14.88 -5.47 -8.42
CA GLY A 38 -15.57 -6.74 -8.66
C GLY A 38 -15.21 -7.41 -10.00
N TRP A 39 -14.31 -6.82 -10.80
CA TRP A 39 -13.88 -7.39 -12.07
C TRP A 39 -12.87 -8.52 -11.88
N SER A 40 -12.71 -9.37 -12.89
CA SER A 40 -11.73 -10.46 -12.85
C SER A 40 -10.29 -9.92 -12.80
N SER A 41 -9.54 -10.36 -11.78
CA SER A 41 -8.11 -10.02 -11.60
C SER A 41 -7.26 -10.27 -12.85
N LYS A 42 -7.57 -11.30 -13.64
CA LYS A 42 -6.86 -11.60 -14.90
C LYS A 42 -6.93 -10.43 -15.90
N HIS A 43 -8.12 -9.87 -16.10
CA HIS A 43 -8.33 -8.78 -17.05
C HIS A 43 -7.68 -7.49 -16.54
N LEU A 44 -7.81 -7.21 -15.25
CA LEU A 44 -7.19 -6.05 -14.62
C LEU A 44 -5.65 -6.12 -14.64
N SER A 45 -5.07 -7.29 -14.39
CA SER A 45 -3.63 -7.51 -14.49
C SER A 45 -3.12 -7.26 -15.90
N MET A 46 -3.86 -7.70 -16.93
CA MET A 46 -3.52 -7.45 -18.33
C MET A 46 -3.58 -5.96 -18.68
N ILE A 47 -4.61 -5.24 -18.23
CA ILE A 47 -4.74 -3.80 -18.41
C ILE A 47 -3.58 -3.06 -17.71
N ASN A 48 -3.28 -3.41 -16.46
CA ASN A 48 -2.16 -2.83 -15.71
C ASN A 48 -0.82 -3.09 -16.41
N GLY A 49 -0.63 -4.28 -16.98
CA GLY A 49 0.55 -4.62 -17.78
C GLY A 49 0.71 -3.75 -19.03
N ILE A 50 -0.39 -3.50 -19.75
CA ILE A 50 -0.40 -2.61 -20.92
C ILE A 50 -0.05 -1.18 -20.49
N ILE A 51 -0.72 -0.65 -19.46
CA ILE A 51 -0.46 0.71 -18.95
C ILE A 51 0.99 0.84 -18.48
N GLY A 52 1.48 -0.11 -17.69
CA GLY A 52 2.86 -0.12 -17.21
C GLY A 52 3.89 -0.15 -18.35
N THR A 53 3.61 -0.93 -19.41
CA THR A 53 4.47 -1.00 -20.60
C THR A 53 4.49 0.32 -21.37
N LEU A 54 3.33 0.94 -21.58
CA LEU A 54 3.23 2.24 -22.25
C LEU A 54 3.91 3.36 -21.45
N CYS A 55 3.79 3.31 -20.13
CA CYS A 55 4.42 4.28 -19.23
C CYS A 55 5.90 4.00 -18.95
N ALA A 56 6.47 2.89 -19.43
CA ALA A 56 7.81 2.44 -19.05
C ALA A 56 8.90 3.49 -19.34
N VAL A 57 8.89 4.12 -20.51
CA VAL A 57 9.87 5.14 -20.89
C VAL A 57 9.73 6.40 -20.04
N TRP A 58 8.49 6.82 -19.77
CA TRP A 58 8.23 7.97 -18.90
C TRP A 58 8.71 7.71 -17.46
N LEU A 59 8.44 6.51 -16.95
CA LEU A 59 8.84 6.10 -15.60
C LEU A 59 10.35 6.01 -15.47
N TYR A 60 11.03 5.52 -16.51
CA TYR A 60 12.49 5.51 -16.58
C TYR A 60 13.07 6.94 -16.48
N ASN A 61 12.50 7.88 -17.22
CA ASN A 61 12.94 9.28 -17.20
C ASN A 61 12.62 10.01 -15.88
N ASN A 62 11.59 9.57 -15.15
CA ASN A 62 11.15 10.16 -13.88
C ASN A 62 11.40 9.25 -12.68
N PHE A 63 12.34 8.31 -12.79
CA PHE A 63 12.49 7.20 -11.86
C PHE A 63 12.70 7.66 -10.41
N VAL A 64 13.60 8.64 -10.20
CA VAL A 64 13.90 9.17 -8.86
C VAL A 64 12.69 9.89 -8.26
N GLY A 65 11.98 10.69 -9.06
CA GLY A 65 10.77 11.38 -8.62
C GLY A 65 9.66 10.40 -8.23
N TRP A 66 9.48 9.37 -9.06
CA TRP A 66 8.54 8.29 -8.79
C TRP A 66 8.88 7.53 -7.50
N LEU A 67 10.15 7.16 -7.29
CA LEU A 67 10.59 6.51 -6.04
C LEU A 67 10.38 7.41 -4.82
N THR A 68 10.61 8.71 -4.95
CA THR A 68 10.40 9.68 -3.87
C THR A 68 8.92 9.75 -3.47
N PHE A 69 8.03 9.81 -4.47
CA PHE A 69 6.59 9.76 -4.25
C PHE A 69 6.15 8.45 -3.57
N LEU A 70 6.58 7.30 -4.09
CA LEU A 70 6.24 5.99 -3.50
C LEU A 70 6.75 5.85 -2.06
N SER A 71 7.92 6.42 -1.76
CA SER A 71 8.51 6.43 -0.42
C SER A 71 7.70 7.25 0.58
N ALA A 72 6.91 8.22 0.13
CA ALA A 72 6.00 8.98 0.99
C ALA A 72 4.60 8.35 1.04
N ALA A 73 4.11 7.79 -0.07
CA ALA A 73 2.72 7.34 -0.22
C ALA A 73 2.43 5.96 0.39
N ILE A 74 3.33 4.99 0.21
CA ILE A 74 3.10 3.61 0.65
C ILE A 74 3.23 3.45 2.18
N PRO A 75 4.28 4.00 2.84
CA PRO A 75 4.53 3.70 4.25
C PRO A 75 3.43 4.11 5.25
N PRO A 76 2.75 5.28 5.12
CA PRO A 76 1.64 5.66 6.00
C PRO A 76 0.54 4.60 6.09
N ILE A 77 0.23 3.94 4.98
CA ILE A 77 -0.80 2.90 4.92
C ILE A 77 -0.44 1.75 5.86
N GLY A 78 0.81 1.28 5.79
CA GLY A 78 1.32 0.25 6.70
C GLY A 78 1.30 0.70 8.16
N GLY A 79 1.71 1.94 8.44
CA GLY A 79 1.67 2.52 9.78
C GLY A 79 0.26 2.54 10.39
N ILE A 80 -0.73 2.90 9.60
CA ILE A 80 -2.14 2.95 10.02
C ILE A 80 -2.69 1.56 10.27
N ILE A 81 -2.42 0.60 9.39
CA ILE A 81 -2.85 -0.80 9.58
C ILE A 81 -2.26 -1.38 10.87
N ILE A 82 -0.98 -1.15 11.13
CA ILE A 82 -0.31 -1.60 12.36
C ILE A 82 -0.93 -0.92 13.59
N ALA A 83 -1.16 0.39 13.54
CA ALA A 83 -1.76 1.14 14.63
C ALA A 83 -3.20 0.68 14.94
N ASP A 84 -4.00 0.43 13.89
CA ASP A 84 -5.36 -0.08 14.03
C ASP A 84 -5.38 -1.49 14.63
N PHE A 85 -4.49 -2.37 14.18
CA PHE A 85 -4.37 -3.72 14.71
C PHE A 85 -3.97 -3.73 16.19
N LEU A 86 -3.00 -2.89 16.59
CA LEU A 86 -2.56 -2.81 17.99
C LEU A 86 -3.66 -2.25 18.90
N LYS A 87 -4.40 -1.25 18.44
CA LYS A 87 -5.51 -0.64 19.19
C LYS A 87 -6.71 -1.57 19.32
N ASN A 88 -7.12 -2.20 18.22
CA ASN A 88 -8.34 -2.99 18.13
C ASN A 88 -8.09 -4.50 18.19
N ARG A 89 -6.97 -4.93 18.78
CA ARG A 89 -6.50 -6.33 18.81
C ARG A 89 -7.55 -7.33 19.29
N HIS A 90 -8.43 -6.90 20.19
CA HIS A 90 -9.55 -7.70 20.71
C HIS A 90 -10.67 -7.89 19.68
N ARG A 91 -10.96 -6.87 18.84
CA ARG A 91 -11.97 -6.95 17.76
C ARG A 91 -11.56 -7.98 16.69
N TYR A 92 -10.26 -8.14 16.46
CA TYR A 92 -9.72 -9.12 15.51
C TYR A 92 -9.65 -10.55 16.06
N LYS A 93 -10.03 -10.81 17.32
CA LYS A 93 -10.13 -12.19 17.84
C LYS A 93 -11.43 -12.88 17.41
N ASP A 94 -12.52 -12.11 17.32
CA ASP A 94 -13.82 -12.57 16.84
C ASP A 94 -14.14 -11.94 15.47
N PHE A 95 -13.38 -12.35 14.45
CA PHE A 95 -13.60 -11.93 13.07
C PHE A 95 -15.03 -12.19 12.57
N ALA A 96 -15.69 -13.22 13.09
CA ALA A 96 -17.03 -13.63 12.68
C ALA A 96 -18.14 -12.63 13.06
N ASN A 97 -17.94 -11.81 14.10
CA ASN A 97 -18.92 -10.82 14.58
C ASN A 97 -18.40 -9.37 14.48
N ALA A 98 -17.25 -9.16 13.85
CA ALA A 98 -16.65 -7.84 13.74
C ALA A 98 -17.39 -7.01 12.67
N GLU A 99 -18.11 -5.97 13.11
CA GLU A 99 -18.64 -4.95 12.21
C GLU A 99 -17.49 -4.08 11.68
N PHE A 100 -17.15 -4.28 10.40
CA PHE A 100 -16.21 -3.43 9.68
C PHE A 100 -16.96 -2.26 9.05
N LYS A 101 -16.54 -1.02 9.34
CA LYS A 101 -17.00 0.14 8.58
C LYS A 101 -16.50 0.01 7.14
N SER A 102 -17.39 0.23 6.18
CA SER A 102 -17.07 0.20 4.75
C SER A 102 -16.01 1.23 4.35
N VAL A 103 -15.98 2.39 5.03
CA VAL A 103 -14.97 3.44 4.82
C VAL A 103 -14.52 4.01 6.16
N ASN A 104 -13.22 3.95 6.44
CA ASN A 104 -12.62 4.59 7.61
C ASN A 104 -11.98 5.93 7.22
N TRP A 105 -12.73 7.01 7.35
CA TRP A 105 -12.26 8.37 7.06
C TRP A 105 -11.05 8.78 7.89
N ALA A 106 -10.92 8.30 9.13
CA ALA A 106 -9.73 8.55 9.95
C ALA A 106 -8.47 7.94 9.33
N ALA A 107 -8.58 6.77 8.70
CA ALA A 107 -7.47 6.15 7.98
C ALA A 107 -7.10 6.95 6.72
N ILE A 108 -8.08 7.38 5.93
CA ILE A 108 -7.84 8.18 4.72
C ILE A 108 -7.15 9.50 5.04
N ILE A 109 -7.67 10.24 6.03
CA ILE A 109 -7.08 11.49 6.50
C ILE A 109 -5.69 11.23 7.10
N GLY A 110 -5.53 10.14 7.83
CA GLY A 110 -4.24 9.74 8.38
C GLY A 110 -3.18 9.49 7.30
N VAL A 111 -3.55 8.84 6.19
CA VAL A 111 -2.63 8.67 5.04
C VAL A 111 -2.22 10.03 4.48
N ALA A 112 -3.17 10.94 4.27
CA ALA A 112 -2.88 12.28 3.75
C ALA A 112 -1.93 13.05 4.67
N ILE A 113 -2.14 12.99 5.99
CA ILE A 113 -1.26 13.60 7.00
C ILE A 113 0.11 12.92 7.00
N GLY A 114 0.17 11.59 6.87
CA GLY A 114 1.42 10.84 6.77
C GLY A 114 2.24 11.26 5.54
N VAL A 115 1.61 11.36 4.37
CA VAL A 115 2.27 11.84 3.14
C VAL A 115 2.79 13.27 3.33
N ALA A 116 1.98 14.17 3.89
CA ALA A 116 2.39 15.54 4.17
C ALA A 116 3.57 15.59 5.16
N ALA A 117 3.53 14.79 6.23
CA ALA A 117 4.61 14.68 7.21
C ALA A 117 5.90 14.16 6.56
N GLY A 118 5.79 13.20 5.63
CA GLY A 118 6.93 12.69 4.85
C GLY A 118 7.63 13.77 4.02
N HIS A 119 6.89 14.75 3.49
CA HIS A 119 7.44 15.85 2.70
C HIS A 119 7.89 17.06 3.53
N LEU A 120 7.22 17.35 4.64
CA LEU A 120 7.45 18.55 5.44
C LEU A 120 8.51 18.37 6.54
N LEU A 121 8.67 17.16 7.04
CA LEU A 121 9.62 16.88 8.14
C LEU A 121 10.99 16.49 7.59
N PRO A 122 12.09 17.08 8.12
CA PRO A 122 13.43 16.66 7.76
C PRO A 122 13.71 15.22 8.23
N GLY A 123 14.55 14.50 7.48
CA GLY A 123 14.97 13.14 7.83
C GLY A 123 14.53 12.09 6.81
N ILE A 124 14.23 10.89 7.29
CA ILE A 124 13.91 9.74 6.45
C ILE A 124 12.41 9.79 6.12
N VAL A 125 12.10 10.14 4.86
CA VAL A 125 10.73 10.32 4.34
C VAL A 125 9.79 9.17 4.74
N PRO A 126 10.13 7.87 4.53
CA PRO A 126 9.28 6.76 4.97
C PRO A 126 8.96 6.74 6.47
N VAL A 127 9.93 7.07 7.32
CA VAL A 127 9.77 7.00 8.79
C VAL A 127 8.80 8.09 9.26
N ASN A 128 9.00 9.31 8.76
CA ASN A 128 8.12 10.44 9.06
C ASN A 128 6.70 10.17 8.54
N ALA A 129 6.58 9.53 7.38
CA ALA A 129 5.30 9.19 6.79
C ALA A 129 4.54 8.11 7.60
N VAL A 130 5.24 7.06 8.07
CA VAL A 130 4.68 6.03 8.96
C VAL A 130 4.22 6.64 10.28
N LEU A 131 5.09 7.39 10.95
CA LEU A 131 4.77 7.97 12.26
C LEU A 131 3.64 8.99 12.15
N GLY A 132 3.69 9.87 11.15
CA GLY A 132 2.63 10.84 10.88
C GLY A 132 1.29 10.16 10.60
N GLY A 133 1.27 9.09 9.80
CA GLY A 133 0.06 8.32 9.52
C GLY A 133 -0.49 7.58 10.75
N ALA A 134 0.38 6.89 11.48
CA ALA A 134 -0.01 6.13 12.67
C ALA A 134 -0.53 7.03 13.81
N ILE A 135 0.19 8.11 14.13
CA ILE A 135 -0.19 9.03 15.20
C ILE A 135 -1.49 9.75 14.85
N SER A 136 -1.61 10.27 13.63
CA SER A 136 -2.83 10.95 13.20
C SER A 136 -4.03 10.02 13.22
N TYR A 137 -3.89 8.76 12.78
CA TYR A 137 -4.94 7.76 12.88
C TYR A 137 -5.36 7.50 14.33
N LEU A 138 -4.40 7.31 15.25
CA LEU A 138 -4.70 7.06 16.67
C LEU A 138 -5.45 8.22 17.32
N MET A 139 -5.18 9.46 16.90
CA MET A 139 -5.89 10.65 17.39
C MET A 139 -7.27 10.84 16.74
N LEU A 140 -7.38 10.60 15.43
CA LEU A 140 -8.59 10.85 14.65
C LEU A 140 -9.64 9.74 14.80
N ASP A 141 -9.21 8.48 14.89
CA ASP A 141 -10.09 7.32 15.01
C ASP A 141 -11.07 7.41 16.21
N PRO A 142 -10.64 7.73 17.46
CA PRO A 142 -11.59 7.87 18.57
C PRO A 142 -12.52 9.09 18.45
N LEU A 143 -12.14 10.13 17.70
CA LEU A 143 -12.97 11.32 17.48
C LEU A 143 -14.03 11.09 16.40
N LEU A 144 -13.66 10.46 15.28
CA LEU A 144 -14.53 10.23 14.13
C LEU A 144 -15.35 8.94 14.24
N ASN A 145 -14.85 7.92 14.93
CA ASN A 145 -15.55 6.64 15.10
C ASN A 145 -16.29 6.50 16.45
N ARG A 146 -16.44 7.61 17.20
CA ARG A 146 -17.18 7.66 18.47
C ARG A 146 -18.66 7.24 18.37
N GLN A 147 -19.26 7.31 17.18
CA GLN A 147 -20.67 6.96 16.96
C GLN A 147 -20.97 5.45 16.89
N THR A 148 -19.96 4.59 16.81
CA THR A 148 -20.17 3.13 16.70
C THR A 148 -20.38 2.43 18.05
N SER A 149 -20.01 3.06 19.16
CA SER A 149 -20.15 2.46 20.50
C SER A 149 -21.52 2.70 21.16
N THR A 150 -22.36 3.60 20.65
CA THR A 150 -23.64 3.96 21.29
C THR A 150 -24.82 3.13 20.78
N ARG A 151 -24.68 2.35 19.69
CA ARG A 151 -25.76 1.51 19.16
C ARG A 151 -25.81 0.09 19.75
N ALA A 152 -24.73 -0.37 20.39
CA ALA A 152 -24.68 -1.69 21.01
C ALA A 152 -25.40 -1.78 22.37
N THR A 153 -25.86 -0.66 22.93
CA THR A 153 -26.53 -0.63 24.25
C THR A 153 -28.07 -0.65 24.16
N HIS A 154 -28.64 -0.73 22.96
CA HIS A 154 -30.11 -0.67 22.74
C HIS A 154 -30.65 -1.73 21.78
N ALA A 155 -29.95 -2.85 21.57
CA ALA A 155 -30.48 -4.02 20.86
C ALA A 155 -30.54 -5.22 21.79
#